data_AF-A0A9E3V4L4-F1
#
_entry.id   AF-A0A9E3V4L4-F1
#
_cell.length_a   1.000
_cell.length_b   1.000
_cell.length_c   1.000
_cell.angle_alpha   90.00
_cell.angle_beta   90.00
_cell.angle_gamma   90.00
#
_symmetry.space_group_name_H-M   'P 1'
#
loop_
_entity.id
_entity.type
_entity.pdbx_description
1 polymer ?
#
loop_
_entity_poly.entity_id
_entity_poly.type
_entity_poly.pdbx_seq_one_letter_code
_entity_poly.pdbx_strand_id
1 'polypeptide(L)'
;MPHVSRPRRTAGDFFPRSVPRRRPARIAGRIMKVRALRVGLAVLIVAASAAGAQASPPEPEVGRLRAHVATLAAPEYGGRRGEGGRKAAAYIEAAFRSYGLEPLFDGQFTQEIPGPQPGSVAGRNVGAYLAGSDPERRDEWIIVSAHFDHLGVINGVLYPGADDDASGVAMLLEVARCLSRQPEGVRRNVIVLAFDLEELGLFGSRWFVEHSPVPLDQVRLFITADMIGRALGGVCEPLAFVMGTENAPALRPWIEAAAQGRDVRIGLLGTDLLLVDRSDYGPFRARKIPYLFFSTGENPHYHRPSDTADTINYPKLEAISRVIYGVVRRAASADALPNWSPEPDHPVAEVAILRDVLRTLLDHREGLQIKPGTQFLMRNTLRSAEAVLKRGAMTSTERSVLLRAAQIIMFSIF
;
A
#
# COMPACT_ATOMS: atom_id res chain seq x y z
N MET A 1 -19.45 10.45 -55.87
CA MET A 1 -20.17 10.50 -57.17
C MET A 1 -21.59 9.97 -56.95
N PRO A 2 -22.55 10.20 -57.85
CA PRO A 2 -23.02 11.50 -58.35
C PRO A 2 -24.53 11.70 -58.04
N HIS A 3 -25.06 12.92 -58.13
CA HIS A 3 -26.29 13.24 -58.90
C HIS A 3 -26.69 14.72 -58.73
N VAL A 4 -27.51 15.21 -59.65
CA VAL A 4 -28.03 16.60 -59.72
C VAL A 4 -29.54 16.60 -59.54
N SER A 5 -30.09 17.52 -58.74
CA SER A 5 -31.43 18.08 -58.96
C SER A 5 -31.68 19.37 -58.15
N ARG A 6 -32.52 20.25 -58.71
CA ARG A 6 -33.21 21.39 -58.06
C ARG A 6 -34.67 21.33 -58.51
N PRO A 7 -35.61 21.86 -57.72
CA PRO A 7 -36.32 23.06 -58.19
C PRO A 7 -36.48 24.17 -57.12
N ARG A 8 -37.31 25.19 -57.43
CA ARG A 8 -37.47 26.47 -56.69
C ARG A 8 -38.90 26.61 -56.11
N ARG A 9 -39.11 27.74 -55.38
CA ARG A 9 -40.38 28.50 -55.17
C ARG A 9 -41.34 28.01 -54.06
N THR A 10 -42.15 28.86 -53.39
CA THR A 10 -42.04 30.28 -52.88
C THR A 10 -43.31 30.63 -52.08
N ALA A 11 -43.19 31.55 -51.10
CA ALA A 11 -44.28 32.26 -50.39
C ALA A 11 -45.20 31.40 -49.48
N GLY A 12 -45.89 31.96 -48.47
CA GLY A 12 -45.94 33.36 -48.02
C GLY A 12 -46.53 33.51 -46.60
N ASP A 13 -46.71 34.75 -46.13
CA ASP A 13 -47.16 35.10 -44.78
C ASP A 13 -48.63 34.74 -44.47
N PHE A 14 -49.02 34.66 -43.18
CA PHE A 14 -50.09 35.47 -42.55
C PHE A 14 -50.35 35.11 -41.06
N PHE A 15 -50.65 36.15 -40.25
CA PHE A 15 -51.11 36.16 -38.84
C PHE A 15 -52.16 37.31 -38.71
N PRO A 16 -52.82 37.57 -37.56
CA PRO A 16 -53.42 36.72 -36.53
C PRO A 16 -54.91 37.13 -36.25
N ARG A 17 -55.62 36.47 -35.28
CA ARG A 17 -56.82 36.94 -34.51
C ARG A 17 -57.44 35.76 -33.70
N SER A 18 -58.41 35.89 -32.79
CA SER A 18 -58.69 36.86 -31.68
C SER A 18 -60.00 36.42 -30.96
N VAL A 19 -60.11 36.48 -29.61
CA VAL A 19 -61.30 35.99 -28.86
C VAL A 19 -61.83 37.01 -27.82
N PRO A 20 -63.16 37.22 -27.66
CA PRO A 20 -63.73 38.35 -26.89
C PRO A 20 -64.23 38.04 -25.45
N ARG A 21 -64.65 39.11 -24.72
CA ARG A 21 -65.24 39.10 -23.35
C ARG A 21 -66.76 39.38 -23.35
N ARG A 22 -67.47 38.99 -22.26
CA ARG A 22 -68.69 39.67 -21.75
C ARG A 22 -68.77 39.69 -20.19
N ARG A 23 -69.73 40.45 -19.64
CA ARG A 23 -70.00 40.80 -18.22
C ARG A 23 -71.53 41.07 -18.06
N PRO A 24 -72.17 41.31 -16.87
CA PRO A 24 -71.81 42.24 -15.77
C PRO A 24 -71.59 41.49 -14.42
N ALA A 25 -72.09 41.76 -13.19
CA ALA A 25 -73.02 42.74 -12.57
C ALA A 25 -72.73 42.99 -11.05
N ARG A 26 -73.73 43.37 -10.23
CA ARG A 26 -73.63 43.73 -8.79
C ARG A 26 -74.94 43.50 -8.01
N ILE A 27 -74.87 43.29 -6.70
CA ILE A 27 -75.76 43.84 -5.64
C ILE A 27 -75.06 43.69 -4.26
N ALA A 28 -75.56 44.34 -3.19
CA ALA A 28 -74.82 44.59 -1.94
C ALA A 28 -75.20 43.71 -0.73
N GLY A 29 -74.36 43.72 0.31
CA GLY A 29 -74.58 43.09 1.63
C GLY A 29 -73.61 43.64 2.69
N ARG A 30 -73.93 43.56 3.98
CA ARG A 30 -73.23 44.28 5.07
C ARG A 30 -72.80 43.37 6.23
N ILE A 31 -71.68 43.74 6.84
CA ILE A 31 -70.96 43.15 7.99
C ILE A 31 -71.85 42.45 9.04
N MET A 32 -71.43 41.26 9.50
CA MET A 32 -71.64 40.82 10.88
C MET A 32 -70.36 40.19 11.46
N LYS A 33 -70.09 40.38 12.75
CA LYS A 33 -68.88 39.88 13.43
C LYS A 33 -69.18 38.58 14.19
N VAL A 34 -68.26 37.62 14.13
CA VAL A 34 -68.12 36.56 15.15
C VAL A 34 -66.65 36.48 15.55
N ARG A 35 -66.36 36.44 16.86
CA ARG A 35 -65.01 36.16 17.39
C ARG A 35 -64.82 34.64 17.43
N ALA A 36 -63.83 34.12 16.70
CA ALA A 36 -63.29 32.78 16.90
C ALA A 36 -61.91 32.88 17.55
N LEU A 37 -61.62 32.01 18.52
CA LEU A 37 -60.44 32.10 19.37
C LEU A 37 -59.19 31.57 18.65
N ARG A 38 -58.11 32.37 18.59
CA ARG A 38 -56.80 31.90 18.10
C ARG A 38 -56.10 31.06 19.17
N VAL A 39 -56.38 29.76 19.19
CA VAL A 39 -55.52 28.78 19.89
C VAL A 39 -54.33 28.49 18.98
N GLY A 40 -53.18 29.10 19.28
CA GLY A 40 -51.94 28.88 18.54
C GLY A 40 -51.26 27.58 18.96
N LEU A 41 -51.60 26.46 18.31
CA LEU A 41 -50.86 25.21 18.49
C LEU A 41 -49.53 25.28 17.73
N ALA A 42 -48.48 25.73 18.42
CA ALA A 42 -47.13 25.73 17.87
C ALA A 42 -46.61 24.28 17.83
N VAL A 43 -46.73 23.62 16.67
CA VAL A 43 -46.15 22.29 16.46
C VAL A 43 -44.63 22.45 16.37
N LEU A 44 -43.96 22.28 17.52
CA LEU A 44 -42.52 22.13 17.61
C LEU A 44 -42.12 20.80 16.95
N ILE A 45 -41.89 20.85 15.63
CA ILE A 45 -41.19 19.77 14.93
C ILE A 45 -39.75 19.79 15.43
N VAL A 46 -39.50 19.05 16.51
CA VAL A 46 -38.16 18.62 16.89
C VAL A 46 -37.70 17.68 15.78
N ALA A 47 -37.09 18.26 14.75
CA ALA A 47 -36.30 17.50 13.79
C ALA A 47 -35.14 16.91 14.58
N ALA A 48 -35.32 15.68 15.06
CA ALA A 48 -34.26 14.90 15.67
C ALA A 48 -33.21 14.66 14.60
N SER A 49 -32.21 15.55 14.56
CA SER A 49 -31.03 15.39 13.74
C SER A 49 -30.30 14.16 14.28
N ALA A 50 -30.66 13.00 13.75
CA ALA A 50 -29.80 11.84 13.71
C ALA A 50 -28.55 12.25 12.92
N ALA A 51 -27.60 12.87 13.64
CA ALA A 51 -26.22 12.93 13.22
C ALA A 51 -25.76 11.47 13.17
N GLY A 52 -26.00 10.84 12.01
CA GLY A 52 -25.58 9.48 11.76
C GLY A 52 -24.09 9.44 12.05
N ALA A 53 -23.69 8.63 13.03
CA ALA A 53 -22.30 8.47 13.39
C ALA A 53 -21.57 8.00 12.13
N GLN A 54 -20.89 8.93 11.47
CA GLN A 54 -20.32 8.71 10.15
C GLN A 54 -19.17 7.74 10.37
N ALA A 55 -19.45 6.46 10.08
CA ALA A 55 -18.62 5.36 10.55
C ALA A 55 -17.17 5.60 10.13
N SER A 56 -16.26 5.48 11.09
CA SER A 56 -14.85 5.75 10.87
C SER A 56 -14.36 5.02 9.62
N PRO A 57 -13.48 5.63 8.80
CA PRO A 57 -12.85 4.98 7.68
C PRO A 57 -12.39 3.56 8.04
N PRO A 58 -12.75 2.53 7.26
CA PRO A 58 -12.27 1.19 7.53
C PRO A 58 -10.75 1.21 7.41
N GLU A 59 -10.06 0.81 8.47
CA GLU A 59 -8.62 0.56 8.48
C GLU A 59 -8.37 -0.97 8.47
N PRO A 60 -7.14 -1.44 8.18
CA PRO A 60 -6.73 -2.82 8.42
C PRO A 60 -6.93 -3.26 9.88
N GLU A 61 -7.45 -4.47 10.12
CA GLU A 61 -7.81 -4.96 11.46
C GLU A 61 -7.02 -6.21 11.87
N VAL A 62 -6.50 -6.28 13.11
CA VAL A 62 -5.80 -7.47 13.67
C VAL A 62 -6.50 -8.79 13.36
N GLY A 63 -7.82 -8.87 13.54
CA GLY A 63 -8.59 -10.10 13.32
C GLY A 63 -8.63 -10.55 11.87
N ARG A 64 -8.57 -9.60 10.93
CA ARG A 64 -8.62 -9.85 9.48
C ARG A 64 -7.23 -10.18 8.94
N LEU A 65 -6.22 -9.42 9.35
CA LEU A 65 -4.81 -9.71 9.10
C LEU A 65 -4.45 -11.14 9.58
N ARG A 66 -4.89 -11.51 10.79
CA ARG A 66 -4.73 -12.88 11.32
C ARG A 66 -5.43 -13.94 10.49
N ALA A 67 -6.64 -13.69 9.99
CA ALA A 67 -7.34 -14.65 9.13
C ALA A 67 -6.60 -14.86 7.79
N HIS A 68 -6.05 -13.81 7.19
CA HIS A 68 -5.26 -13.90 5.96
C HIS A 68 -3.93 -14.65 6.18
N VAL A 69 -3.12 -14.27 7.17
CA VAL A 69 -1.86 -14.96 7.51
C VAL A 69 -2.09 -16.43 7.84
N ALA A 70 -3.06 -16.72 8.73
CA ALA A 70 -3.37 -18.09 9.14
C ALA A 70 -3.89 -18.97 7.99
N THR A 71 -4.49 -18.37 6.94
CA THR A 71 -4.87 -19.11 5.73
C THR A 71 -3.65 -19.36 4.84
N LEU A 72 -2.88 -18.32 4.52
CA LEU A 72 -1.77 -18.38 3.56
C LEU A 72 -0.55 -19.18 4.06
N ALA A 73 -0.40 -19.33 5.37
CA ALA A 73 0.59 -20.19 6.01
C ALA A 73 0.04 -21.57 6.44
N ALA A 74 -1.20 -21.93 6.07
CA ALA A 74 -1.78 -23.21 6.44
C ALA A 74 -1.14 -24.39 5.65
N PRO A 75 -1.00 -25.60 6.23
CA PRO A 75 -0.33 -26.73 5.59
C PRO A 75 -0.90 -27.12 4.21
N GLU A 76 -2.20 -26.92 3.98
CA GLU A 76 -2.85 -27.17 2.69
C GLU A 76 -2.43 -26.19 1.58
N TYR A 77 -1.83 -25.05 1.91
CA TYR A 77 -1.15 -24.15 0.97
C TYR A 77 0.32 -24.56 0.74
N GLY A 78 0.84 -25.57 1.45
CA GLY A 78 2.09 -26.26 1.10
C GLY A 78 3.32 -25.37 0.96
N GLY A 79 3.40 -24.27 1.73
CA GLY A 79 4.46 -23.28 1.62
C GLY A 79 4.41 -22.49 0.30
N ARG A 80 3.19 -22.30 -0.23
CA ARG A 80 2.82 -21.47 -1.40
C ARG A 80 3.63 -21.72 -2.68
N ARG A 81 4.20 -22.91 -2.82
CA ARG A 81 4.93 -23.35 -4.01
C ARG A 81 4.12 -24.33 -4.86
N GLY A 82 4.18 -24.22 -6.18
CA GLY A 82 3.50 -25.13 -7.12
C GLY A 82 1.97 -25.13 -6.94
N GLU A 83 1.38 -26.27 -6.58
CA GLU A 83 -0.07 -26.35 -6.23
C GLU A 83 -0.43 -25.39 -5.08
N GLY A 84 0.47 -25.22 -4.12
CA GLY A 84 0.31 -24.27 -3.02
C GLY A 84 0.18 -22.82 -3.50
N GLY A 85 1.06 -22.42 -4.44
CA GLY A 85 1.03 -21.10 -5.07
C GLY A 85 -0.23 -20.90 -5.92
N ARG A 86 -0.66 -21.93 -6.65
CA ARG A 86 -1.93 -21.88 -7.39
C ARG A 86 -3.16 -21.71 -6.48
N LYS A 87 -3.15 -22.26 -5.26
CA LYS A 87 -4.17 -21.97 -4.24
C LYS A 87 -4.06 -20.55 -3.68
N ALA A 88 -2.85 -20.09 -3.35
CA ALA A 88 -2.63 -18.73 -2.84
C ALA A 88 -3.09 -17.66 -3.86
N ALA A 89 -2.74 -17.84 -5.14
CA ALA A 89 -3.19 -16.98 -6.23
C ALA A 89 -4.72 -16.93 -6.34
N ALA A 90 -5.40 -18.10 -6.30
CA ALA A 90 -6.86 -18.17 -6.35
C ALA A 90 -7.54 -17.55 -5.11
N TYR A 91 -6.91 -17.62 -3.93
CA TYR A 91 -7.39 -16.96 -2.71
C TYR A 91 -7.30 -15.44 -2.81
N ILE A 92 -6.17 -14.93 -3.32
CA ILE A 92 -5.94 -13.49 -3.55
C ILE A 92 -6.92 -12.95 -4.60
N GLU A 93 -7.10 -13.66 -5.72
CA GLU A 93 -8.09 -13.33 -6.75
C GLU A 93 -9.53 -13.31 -6.18
N ALA A 94 -9.91 -14.32 -5.40
CA ALA A 94 -11.23 -14.38 -4.78
C ALA A 94 -11.46 -13.20 -3.82
N ALA A 95 -10.43 -12.77 -3.07
CA ALA A 95 -10.48 -11.60 -2.22
C ALA A 95 -10.65 -10.31 -3.06
N PHE A 96 -9.84 -10.10 -4.10
CA PHE A 96 -9.96 -8.96 -5.02
C PHE A 96 -11.35 -8.86 -5.66
N ARG A 97 -11.89 -9.99 -6.16
CA ARG A 97 -13.27 -10.06 -6.68
C ARG A 97 -14.31 -9.72 -5.60
N SER A 98 -14.13 -10.19 -4.36
CA SER A 98 -15.05 -9.89 -3.25
C SER A 98 -15.03 -8.43 -2.80
N TYR A 99 -13.95 -7.70 -3.10
CA TYR A 99 -13.80 -6.27 -2.80
C TYR A 99 -14.27 -5.35 -3.93
N GLY A 100 -14.71 -5.91 -5.08
CA GLY A 100 -15.15 -5.16 -6.24
C GLY A 100 -14.02 -4.50 -7.04
N LEU A 101 -12.82 -5.10 -7.05
CA LEU A 101 -11.70 -4.60 -7.83
C LEU A 101 -11.79 -5.05 -9.29
N GLU A 102 -11.27 -4.23 -10.20
CA GLU A 102 -11.20 -4.56 -11.63
C GLU A 102 -9.96 -5.43 -11.93
N PRO A 103 -10.03 -6.41 -12.85
CA PRO A 103 -8.90 -7.23 -13.27
C PRO A 103 -7.83 -6.41 -14.01
N LEU A 104 -6.56 -6.62 -13.71
CA LEU A 104 -5.46 -5.79 -14.22
C LEU A 104 -4.93 -6.19 -15.61
N PHE A 105 -5.06 -7.45 -16.01
CA PHE A 105 -4.37 -8.00 -17.19
C PHE A 105 -5.38 -8.43 -18.27
N ASP A 106 -5.77 -7.51 -19.16
CA ASP A 106 -6.70 -7.76 -20.27
C ASP A 106 -8.00 -8.50 -19.87
N GLY A 107 -8.59 -8.09 -18.72
CA GLY A 107 -9.79 -8.70 -18.16
C GLY A 107 -9.52 -9.91 -17.24
N GLN A 108 -8.27 -10.32 -17.05
CA GLN A 108 -7.84 -11.36 -16.11
C GLN A 108 -7.18 -10.77 -14.87
N PHE A 109 -7.31 -11.47 -13.75
CA PHE A 109 -6.57 -11.16 -12.51
C PHE A 109 -5.15 -11.73 -12.51
N THR A 110 -4.78 -12.59 -13.46
CA THR A 110 -3.49 -13.29 -13.47
C THR A 110 -2.64 -12.97 -14.71
N GLN A 111 -1.38 -12.62 -14.48
CA GLN A 111 -0.33 -12.57 -15.52
C GLN A 111 0.56 -13.79 -15.37
N GLU A 112 0.51 -14.71 -16.34
CA GLU A 112 1.36 -15.89 -16.33
C GLU A 112 2.83 -15.53 -16.60
N ILE A 113 3.73 -16.22 -15.90
CA ILE A 113 5.20 -16.09 -16.01
C ILE A 113 5.71 -17.36 -16.75
N PRO A 114 6.29 -17.24 -17.95
CA PRO A 114 6.77 -18.40 -18.71
C PRO A 114 7.83 -19.22 -17.97
N GLY A 115 7.76 -20.53 -18.15
CA GLY A 115 8.72 -21.49 -17.61
C GLY A 115 9.88 -21.81 -18.56
N PRO A 116 10.84 -22.62 -18.11
CA PRO A 116 12.06 -22.93 -18.86
C PRO A 116 11.86 -23.91 -20.04
N GLN A 117 10.63 -24.41 -20.25
CA GLN A 117 10.28 -25.20 -21.44
C GLN A 117 9.29 -24.40 -22.31
N PRO A 118 9.37 -24.46 -23.65
CA PRO A 118 8.41 -23.79 -24.52
C PRO A 118 6.96 -24.17 -24.18
N GLY A 119 6.15 -23.16 -23.83
CA GLY A 119 4.74 -23.36 -23.44
C GLY A 119 4.51 -23.84 -22.00
N SER A 120 5.54 -23.94 -21.15
CA SER A 120 5.35 -24.11 -19.70
C SER A 120 5.16 -22.78 -18.99
N VAL A 121 4.52 -22.81 -17.82
CA VAL A 121 4.29 -21.66 -16.93
C VAL A 121 4.97 -21.96 -15.61
N ALA A 122 5.85 -21.07 -15.14
CA ALA A 122 6.56 -21.22 -13.88
C ALA A 122 5.75 -20.69 -12.68
N GLY A 123 5.00 -19.60 -12.89
CA GLY A 123 4.25 -18.89 -11.86
C GLY A 123 3.24 -17.91 -12.45
N ARG A 124 2.59 -17.09 -11.61
CA ARG A 124 1.62 -16.06 -12.02
C ARG A 124 1.58 -14.89 -11.03
N ASN A 125 1.80 -13.67 -11.51
CA ASN A 125 1.44 -12.49 -10.72
C ASN A 125 -0.08 -12.38 -10.64
N VAL A 126 -0.62 -11.93 -9.50
CA VAL A 126 -2.06 -11.68 -9.31
C VAL A 126 -2.30 -10.20 -9.08
N GLY A 127 -3.03 -9.56 -9.98
CA GLY A 127 -3.18 -8.11 -10.04
C GLY A 127 -4.61 -7.67 -10.25
N ALA A 128 -5.00 -6.63 -9.52
CA ALA A 128 -6.25 -5.90 -9.68
C ALA A 128 -5.99 -4.39 -9.59
N TYR A 129 -6.99 -3.58 -9.89
CA TYR A 129 -6.93 -2.14 -9.63
C TYR A 129 -8.25 -1.54 -9.14
N LEU A 130 -8.11 -0.41 -8.45
CA LEU A 130 -9.19 0.54 -8.19
C LEU A 130 -9.09 1.66 -9.21
N ALA A 131 -10.18 1.94 -9.93
CA ALA A 131 -10.25 3.11 -10.80
C ALA A 131 -10.31 4.40 -9.95
N GLY A 132 -9.42 5.34 -10.24
CA GLY A 132 -9.42 6.67 -9.64
C GLY A 132 -10.66 7.46 -10.03
N SER A 133 -11.25 8.20 -9.11
CA SER A 133 -12.44 9.02 -9.35
C SER A 133 -12.17 10.19 -10.30
N ASP A 134 -11.00 10.84 -10.20
CA ASP A 134 -10.63 12.09 -10.87
C ASP A 134 -10.10 11.83 -12.30
N PRO A 135 -10.83 12.21 -13.38
CA PRO A 135 -10.43 11.92 -14.75
C PRO A 135 -9.08 12.51 -15.15
N GLU A 136 -8.67 13.64 -14.57
CA GLU A 136 -7.37 14.27 -14.88
C GLU A 136 -6.18 13.53 -14.25
N ARG A 137 -6.46 12.52 -13.40
CA ARG A 137 -5.46 11.80 -12.58
C ARG A 137 -5.47 10.28 -12.76
N ARG A 138 -6.28 9.75 -13.67
CA ARG A 138 -6.31 8.30 -13.97
C ARG A 138 -5.01 7.81 -14.62
N ASP A 139 -4.33 8.68 -15.36
CA ASP A 139 -3.00 8.44 -15.97
C ASP A 139 -1.82 8.60 -14.99
N GLU A 140 -2.08 8.68 -13.67
CA GLU A 140 -1.06 8.61 -12.61
C GLU A 140 -1.33 7.37 -11.74
N TRP A 141 -0.57 6.29 -11.95
CA TRP A 141 -0.75 5.02 -11.23
C TRP A 141 0.09 4.95 -9.95
N ILE A 142 -0.50 4.36 -8.92
CA ILE A 142 0.18 3.92 -7.71
C ILE A 142 0.09 2.39 -7.64
N ILE A 143 1.18 1.72 -7.33
CA ILE A 143 1.20 0.27 -7.07
C ILE A 143 1.39 0.06 -5.56
N VAL A 144 0.55 -0.78 -4.96
CA VAL A 144 0.84 -1.42 -3.66
C VAL A 144 0.97 -2.93 -3.87
N SER A 145 1.97 -3.55 -3.23
CA SER A 145 2.33 -4.95 -3.44
C SER A 145 2.90 -5.68 -2.23
N ALA A 146 3.04 -7.00 -2.42
CA ALA A 146 3.67 -8.01 -1.58
C ALA A 146 4.00 -9.21 -2.49
N HIS A 147 4.84 -10.16 -2.07
CA HIS A 147 4.97 -11.45 -2.77
C HIS A 147 4.15 -12.54 -2.08
N PHE A 148 3.64 -13.51 -2.83
CA PHE A 148 2.80 -14.58 -2.27
C PHE A 148 3.41 -15.97 -2.40
N ASP A 149 4.56 -16.16 -3.06
CA ASP A 149 5.26 -17.43 -3.03
C ASP A 149 5.96 -17.67 -1.67
N HIS A 150 6.62 -18.82 -1.54
CA HIS A 150 7.61 -19.15 -0.52
C HIS A 150 8.36 -20.46 -0.90
N LEU A 151 9.35 -20.83 -0.10
CA LEU A 151 10.19 -22.03 -0.23
C LEU A 151 9.45 -23.36 -0.48
N GLY A 152 8.22 -23.55 0.01
CA GLY A 152 7.43 -24.76 -0.16
C GLY A 152 7.73 -25.90 0.82
N VAL A 153 8.04 -27.08 0.30
CA VAL A 153 8.43 -28.27 1.08
C VAL A 153 9.83 -28.69 0.67
N ILE A 154 10.79 -28.67 1.59
CA ILE A 154 12.20 -29.03 1.35
C ILE A 154 12.53 -30.26 2.21
N ASN A 155 13.03 -31.32 1.58
CA ASN A 155 13.38 -32.60 2.22
C ASN A 155 12.24 -33.20 3.10
N GLY A 156 10.99 -33.01 2.68
CA GLY A 156 9.79 -33.47 3.42
C GLY A 156 9.34 -32.54 4.56
N VAL A 157 10.05 -31.44 4.81
CA VAL A 157 9.70 -30.45 5.83
C VAL A 157 9.02 -29.25 5.19
N LEU A 158 7.87 -28.85 5.72
CA LEU A 158 7.10 -27.67 5.29
C LEU A 158 7.76 -26.36 5.79
N TYR A 159 7.80 -25.37 4.93
CA TYR A 159 8.15 -23.97 5.24
C TYR A 159 6.87 -23.16 5.07
N PRO A 160 6.24 -22.64 6.14
CA PRO A 160 4.89 -22.06 6.03
C PRO A 160 4.87 -20.61 5.54
N GLY A 161 5.92 -19.82 5.80
CA GLY A 161 6.04 -18.43 5.34
C GLY A 161 4.95 -17.51 5.90
N ALA A 162 4.76 -17.48 7.22
CA ALA A 162 3.75 -16.66 7.87
C ALA A 162 4.10 -15.16 8.00
N ASP A 163 5.37 -14.84 8.23
CA ASP A 163 5.90 -13.48 8.12
C ASP A 163 6.28 -13.18 6.67
N ASP A 164 6.78 -14.21 5.99
CA ASP A 164 7.51 -14.20 4.73
C ASP A 164 6.73 -14.93 3.61
N ASP A 165 5.96 -14.24 2.77
CA ASP A 165 5.37 -12.91 2.99
C ASP A 165 3.83 -12.96 3.08
N ALA A 166 3.29 -13.98 3.78
CA ALA A 166 1.87 -13.98 4.12
C ALA A 166 1.47 -12.73 4.96
N SER A 167 2.43 -12.08 5.64
CA SER A 167 2.20 -10.82 6.37
C SER A 167 1.98 -9.63 5.44
N GLY A 168 2.83 -9.45 4.42
CA GLY A 168 2.65 -8.45 3.37
C GLY A 168 1.40 -8.72 2.52
N VAL A 169 1.10 -9.98 2.16
CA VAL A 169 -0.16 -10.30 1.45
C VAL A 169 -1.38 -10.00 2.31
N ALA A 170 -1.35 -10.30 3.61
CA ALA A 170 -2.44 -9.94 4.52
C ALA A 170 -2.66 -8.41 4.58
N MET A 171 -1.58 -7.63 4.64
CA MET A 171 -1.62 -6.18 4.53
C MET A 171 -2.20 -5.72 3.19
N LEU A 172 -1.74 -6.30 2.08
CA LEU A 172 -2.16 -5.96 0.71
C LEU A 172 -3.68 -6.13 0.52
N LEU A 173 -4.22 -7.26 0.99
CA LEU A 173 -5.66 -7.54 0.94
C LEU A 173 -6.46 -6.57 1.80
N GLU A 174 -5.99 -6.26 3.01
CA GLU A 174 -6.69 -5.33 3.91
C GLU A 174 -6.60 -3.86 3.44
N VAL A 175 -5.47 -3.43 2.88
CA VAL A 175 -5.34 -2.11 2.20
C VAL A 175 -6.34 -2.01 1.05
N ALA A 176 -6.41 -3.02 0.19
CA ALA A 176 -7.35 -3.04 -0.93
C ALA A 176 -8.81 -2.98 -0.47
N ARG A 177 -9.19 -3.78 0.53
CA ARG A 177 -10.51 -3.77 1.18
C ARG A 177 -10.86 -2.42 1.80
N CYS A 178 -9.88 -1.70 2.33
CA CYS A 178 -10.10 -0.40 2.96
C CYS A 178 -10.25 0.73 1.93
N LEU A 179 -9.52 0.65 0.82
CA LEU A 179 -9.64 1.60 -0.29
C LEU A 179 -10.94 1.40 -1.09
N SER A 180 -11.36 0.15 -1.37
CA SER A 180 -12.57 -0.09 -2.18
C SER A 180 -13.88 0.28 -1.46
N ARG A 181 -13.81 0.47 -0.13
CA ARG A 181 -14.88 1.02 0.70
C ARG A 181 -14.87 2.55 0.80
N GLN A 182 -13.90 3.23 0.20
CA GLN A 182 -13.79 4.70 0.13
C GLN A 182 -13.41 5.19 -1.28
N PRO A 183 -14.13 4.79 -2.36
CA PRO A 183 -13.74 5.12 -3.74
C PRO A 183 -13.68 6.62 -4.00
N GLU A 184 -14.51 7.43 -3.33
CA GLU A 184 -14.46 8.89 -3.38
C GLU A 184 -13.18 9.52 -2.79
N GLY A 185 -12.44 8.77 -1.96
CA GLY A 185 -11.11 9.17 -1.46
C GLY A 185 -9.96 8.83 -2.41
N VAL A 186 -10.22 8.04 -3.46
CA VAL A 186 -9.22 7.54 -4.41
C VAL A 186 -9.35 8.36 -5.70
N ARG A 187 -8.46 9.35 -5.91
CA ARG A 187 -8.46 10.19 -7.13
C ARG A 187 -7.68 9.54 -8.28
N ARG A 188 -6.56 8.88 -7.96
CA ARG A 188 -5.69 8.15 -8.89
C ARG A 188 -6.08 6.68 -9.03
N ASN A 189 -5.66 6.04 -10.12
CA ASN A 189 -5.75 4.58 -10.21
C ASN A 189 -4.76 3.94 -9.21
N VAL A 190 -5.22 2.93 -8.47
CA VAL A 190 -4.38 2.18 -7.52
C VAL A 190 -4.37 0.71 -7.91
N ILE A 191 -3.21 0.22 -8.35
CA ILE A 191 -2.94 -1.20 -8.59
C ILE A 191 -2.65 -1.88 -7.25
N VAL A 192 -3.22 -3.07 -7.09
CA VAL A 192 -3.01 -3.99 -5.97
C VAL A 192 -2.45 -5.27 -6.58
N LEU A 193 -1.20 -5.61 -6.25
CA LEU A 193 -0.40 -6.58 -7.02
C LEU A 193 0.37 -7.54 -6.10
N ALA A 194 0.05 -8.82 -6.18
CA ALA A 194 0.78 -9.88 -5.50
C ALA A 194 1.72 -10.58 -6.48
N PHE A 195 3.03 -10.60 -6.19
CA PHE A 195 4.05 -11.22 -7.04
C PHE A 195 4.25 -12.70 -6.72
N ASP A 196 4.66 -13.46 -7.73
CA ASP A 196 5.06 -14.88 -7.62
C ASP A 196 6.54 -15.01 -7.99
N LEU A 197 7.20 -16.06 -7.51
CA LEU A 197 8.61 -16.34 -7.77
C LEU A 197 9.58 -15.23 -7.32
N GLU A 198 9.29 -14.52 -6.22
CA GLU A 198 10.25 -13.62 -5.56
C GLU A 198 11.48 -14.44 -5.13
N GLU A 199 11.24 -15.57 -4.46
CA GLU A 199 12.23 -16.43 -3.82
C GLU A 199 13.18 -17.13 -4.79
N LEU A 200 12.85 -17.08 -6.08
CA LEU A 200 13.68 -17.59 -7.17
C LEU A 200 14.51 -16.48 -7.84
N GLY A 201 14.43 -15.24 -7.33
CA GLY A 201 15.19 -14.07 -7.78
C GLY A 201 14.32 -13.01 -8.45
N LEU A 202 13.28 -12.52 -7.77
CA LEU A 202 12.41 -11.42 -8.21
C LEU A 202 11.73 -11.68 -9.58
N PHE A 203 11.42 -12.93 -9.94
CA PHE A 203 10.97 -13.22 -11.30
C PHE A 203 9.60 -12.60 -11.61
N GLY A 204 8.67 -12.57 -10.65
CA GLY A 204 7.36 -11.92 -10.81
C GLY A 204 7.45 -10.43 -11.10
N SER A 205 8.13 -9.66 -10.25
CA SER A 205 8.29 -8.21 -10.45
C SER A 205 9.16 -7.85 -11.64
N ARG A 206 10.20 -8.63 -11.96
CA ARG A 206 10.97 -8.49 -13.21
C ARG A 206 10.11 -8.71 -14.44
N TRP A 207 9.28 -9.76 -14.43
CA TRP A 207 8.36 -10.07 -15.53
C TRP A 207 7.30 -8.98 -15.71
N PHE A 208 6.71 -8.49 -14.61
CA PHE A 208 5.74 -7.38 -14.62
C PHE A 208 6.34 -6.06 -15.14
N VAL A 209 7.59 -5.75 -14.78
CA VAL A 209 8.27 -4.52 -15.25
C VAL A 209 8.62 -4.57 -16.74
N GLU A 210 8.82 -5.75 -17.32
CA GLU A 210 9.04 -5.87 -18.78
C GLU A 210 7.72 -6.00 -19.56
N HIS A 211 6.69 -6.61 -18.97
CA HIS A 211 5.38 -6.87 -19.60
C HIS A 211 4.27 -6.11 -18.86
N SER A 212 4.49 -4.83 -18.56
CA SER A 212 3.58 -4.07 -17.71
C SER A 212 2.27 -3.74 -18.45
N PRO A 213 1.09 -3.97 -17.85
CA PRO A 213 -0.20 -3.65 -18.46
C PRO A 213 -0.50 -2.15 -18.50
N VAL A 214 0.36 -1.33 -17.89
CA VAL A 214 0.28 0.14 -17.87
C VAL A 214 1.65 0.73 -18.25
N PRO A 215 1.70 1.92 -18.88
CA PRO A 215 2.99 2.57 -19.17
C PRO A 215 3.76 2.88 -17.87
N LEU A 216 5.01 2.43 -17.77
CA LEU A 216 5.80 2.56 -16.54
C LEU A 216 6.17 4.01 -16.17
N ASP A 217 6.14 4.95 -17.12
CA ASP A 217 6.28 6.39 -16.89
C ASP A 217 5.01 7.03 -16.27
N GLN A 218 3.87 6.35 -16.39
CA GLN A 218 2.66 6.68 -15.63
C GLN A 218 2.66 6.06 -14.21
N VAL A 219 3.55 5.11 -13.90
CA VAL A 219 3.71 4.58 -12.52
C VAL A 219 4.53 5.57 -11.71
N ARG A 220 3.88 6.27 -10.78
CA ARG A 220 4.47 7.40 -10.03
C ARG A 220 4.89 7.05 -8.61
N LEU A 221 4.40 5.93 -8.06
CA LEU A 221 4.80 5.42 -6.77
C LEU A 221 4.58 3.89 -6.69
N PHE A 222 5.62 3.16 -6.28
CA PHE A 222 5.56 1.73 -5.99
C PHE A 222 5.76 1.49 -4.48
N ILE A 223 4.90 0.73 -3.83
CA ILE A 223 4.98 0.44 -2.39
C ILE A 223 4.91 -1.06 -2.19
N THR A 224 5.97 -1.68 -1.69
CA THR A 224 5.95 -3.11 -1.33
C THR A 224 6.25 -3.32 0.14
N ALA A 225 5.64 -4.34 0.72
CA ALA A 225 6.00 -4.89 2.03
C ALA A 225 6.58 -6.30 1.88
N ASP A 226 7.30 -6.71 2.92
CA ASP A 226 8.08 -7.95 3.01
C ASP A 226 8.47 -8.16 4.49
N MET A 227 8.04 -9.24 5.13
CA MET A 227 8.29 -9.51 6.57
C MET A 227 7.88 -8.34 7.48
N ILE A 228 6.58 -8.08 7.62
CA ILE A 228 6.03 -6.98 8.43
C ILE A 228 5.28 -7.42 9.70
N GLY A 229 5.40 -8.68 10.10
CA GLY A 229 4.81 -9.28 11.29
C GLY A 229 5.78 -9.59 12.45
N ARG A 230 7.10 -9.34 12.29
CA ARG A 230 8.13 -9.65 13.31
C ARG A 230 9.06 -8.46 13.59
N ALA A 231 10.30 -8.70 13.98
CA ALA A 231 11.33 -7.70 14.28
C ALA A 231 12.73 -8.25 14.00
N LEU A 232 13.64 -7.37 13.56
CA LEU A 232 15.05 -7.70 13.32
C LEU A 232 15.69 -8.41 14.53
N GLY A 233 16.21 -9.61 14.29
CA GLY A 233 16.77 -10.51 15.30
C GLY A 233 15.80 -10.97 16.40
N GLY A 234 14.49 -10.73 16.25
CA GLY A 234 13.48 -10.98 17.28
C GLY A 234 13.55 -10.02 18.48
N VAL A 235 14.33 -8.94 18.40
CA VAL A 235 14.60 -8.03 19.54
C VAL A 235 14.38 -6.55 19.24
N CYS A 236 14.37 -6.13 17.97
CA CYS A 236 14.23 -4.71 17.60
C CYS A 236 12.76 -4.24 17.57
N GLU A 237 12.08 -4.26 18.71
CA GLU A 237 10.71 -3.75 18.84
C GLU A 237 10.66 -2.29 19.35
N PRO A 238 9.64 -1.48 18.97
CA PRO A 238 8.59 -1.73 17.98
C PRO A 238 9.00 -1.23 16.57
N LEU A 239 10.22 -1.55 16.11
CA LEU A 239 10.83 -0.92 14.93
C LEU A 239 10.40 -1.59 13.62
N ALA A 240 10.01 -0.78 12.63
CA ALA A 240 9.83 -1.18 11.24
C ALA A 240 10.65 -0.25 10.33
N PHE A 241 11.31 -0.79 9.31
CA PHE A 241 12.14 -0.03 8.40
C PHE A 241 11.36 0.40 7.16
N VAL A 242 11.67 1.59 6.66
CA VAL A 242 11.18 2.07 5.37
C VAL A 242 12.34 2.62 4.54
N MET A 243 12.57 2.02 3.38
CA MET A 243 13.63 2.41 2.44
C MET A 243 13.06 2.95 1.11
N GLY A 244 13.86 3.67 0.33
CA GLY A 244 13.46 4.35 -0.92
C GLY A 244 13.23 5.86 -0.76
N THR A 245 13.07 6.35 0.47
CA THR A 245 12.92 7.79 0.76
C THR A 245 14.19 8.61 0.51
N GLU A 246 15.34 7.97 0.26
CA GLU A 246 16.56 8.63 -0.19
C GLU A 246 16.39 9.21 -1.60
N ASN A 247 15.73 8.50 -2.52
CA ASN A 247 15.41 8.98 -3.86
C ASN A 247 14.04 9.68 -3.95
N ALA A 248 13.27 9.73 -2.86
CA ALA A 248 11.97 10.40 -2.81
C ALA A 248 11.68 11.04 -1.41
N PRO A 249 12.48 12.02 -0.95
CA PRO A 249 12.41 12.56 0.41
C PRO A 249 11.06 13.21 0.75
N ALA A 250 10.28 13.66 -0.25
CA ALA A 250 8.94 14.21 -0.07
C ALA A 250 7.89 13.18 0.43
N LEU A 251 8.22 11.86 0.44
CA LEU A 251 7.38 10.83 1.06
C LEU A 251 7.49 10.80 2.60
N ARG A 252 8.58 11.31 3.19
CA ARG A 252 8.83 11.19 4.64
C ARG A 252 7.73 11.83 5.51
N PRO A 253 7.25 13.06 5.22
CA PRO A 253 6.15 13.65 6.00
C PRO A 253 4.84 12.86 5.88
N TRP A 254 4.64 12.08 4.80
CA TRP A 254 3.46 11.24 4.64
C TRP A 254 3.55 9.98 5.50
N ILE A 255 4.75 9.39 5.59
CA ILE A 255 5.05 8.24 6.45
C ILE A 255 4.97 8.64 7.92
N GLU A 256 5.57 9.77 8.29
CA GLU A 256 5.53 10.36 9.64
C GLU A 256 4.08 10.64 10.10
N ALA A 257 3.29 11.31 9.25
CA ALA A 257 1.87 11.57 9.54
C ALA A 257 1.01 10.30 9.58
N ALA A 258 1.34 9.27 8.79
CA ALA A 258 0.63 8.00 8.82
C ALA A 258 0.98 7.12 10.04
N ALA A 259 2.17 7.29 10.62
CA ALA A 259 2.63 6.61 11.83
C ALA A 259 2.28 7.36 13.14
N GLN A 260 1.95 8.64 13.08
CA GLN A 260 1.64 9.46 14.26
C GLN A 260 0.53 8.82 15.12
N GLY A 261 0.84 8.51 16.38
CA GLY A 261 -0.10 7.94 17.33
C GLY A 261 -0.35 6.43 17.20
N ARG A 262 0.42 5.71 16.37
CA ARG A 262 0.37 4.23 16.25
C ARG A 262 1.52 3.58 17.02
N ASP A 263 1.32 2.34 17.46
CA ASP A 263 2.34 1.57 18.20
C ASP A 263 3.37 0.92 17.25
N VAL A 264 4.07 1.77 16.49
CA VAL A 264 5.18 1.38 15.62
C VAL A 264 6.15 2.55 15.49
N ARG A 265 7.45 2.26 15.61
CA ARG A 265 8.52 3.21 15.30
C ARG A 265 8.98 2.98 13.87
N ILE A 266 8.85 3.99 13.01
CA ILE A 266 9.43 3.93 11.67
C ILE A 266 10.90 4.34 11.69
N GLY A 267 11.75 3.50 11.10
CA GLY A 267 13.16 3.76 10.85
C GLY A 267 13.43 3.98 9.36
N LEU A 268 13.74 5.22 8.98
CA LEU A 268 14.13 5.55 7.61
C LEU A 268 15.61 5.19 7.38
N LEU A 269 15.88 4.35 6.38
CA LEU A 269 17.22 3.88 5.99
C LEU A 269 17.37 3.89 4.46
N GLY A 270 18.58 4.10 3.94
CA GLY A 270 18.86 3.96 2.51
C GLY A 270 18.90 2.48 2.07
N THR A 271 18.40 2.19 0.87
CA THR A 271 18.51 0.85 0.24
C THR A 271 19.96 0.44 -0.06
N ASP A 272 20.91 1.38 -0.06
CA ASP A 272 22.34 1.09 -0.17
C ASP A 272 22.94 0.46 1.10
N LEU A 273 22.17 0.35 2.19
CA LEU A 273 22.46 -0.55 3.31
C LEU A 273 22.38 -2.03 2.90
N LEU A 274 21.60 -2.36 1.87
CA LEU A 274 21.47 -3.71 1.33
C LEU A 274 22.49 -3.92 0.20
N LEU A 275 23.19 -5.06 0.22
CA LEU A 275 24.26 -5.37 -0.75
C LEU A 275 23.74 -5.78 -2.13
N VAL A 276 22.47 -6.19 -2.20
CA VAL A 276 21.68 -6.52 -3.39
C VAL A 276 20.25 -6.02 -3.17
N ASP A 277 19.45 -5.88 -4.22
CA ASP A 277 18.01 -5.72 -4.04
C ASP A 277 17.44 -7.02 -3.42
N ARG A 278 16.73 -6.88 -2.31
CA ARG A 278 16.26 -8.01 -1.46
C ARG A 278 14.76 -8.26 -1.51
N SER A 279 14.04 -7.56 -2.38
CA SER A 279 12.58 -7.65 -2.55
C SER A 279 12.14 -6.94 -3.84
N ASP A 280 10.86 -7.00 -4.18
CA ASP A 280 10.27 -6.59 -5.46
C ASP A 280 10.43 -5.11 -5.85
N TYR A 281 10.96 -4.25 -4.98
CA TYR A 281 11.28 -2.85 -5.33
C TYR A 281 12.43 -2.73 -6.35
N GLY A 282 13.32 -3.72 -6.45
CA GLY A 282 14.53 -3.66 -7.30
C GLY A 282 14.25 -3.32 -8.78
N PRO A 283 13.34 -4.03 -9.47
CA PRO A 283 12.94 -3.71 -10.84
C PRO A 283 12.39 -2.29 -11.05
N PHE A 284 11.64 -1.76 -10.07
CA PHE A 284 11.07 -0.39 -10.13
C PHE A 284 12.15 0.67 -9.86
N ARG A 285 13.04 0.43 -8.89
CA ARG A 285 14.25 1.20 -8.60
C ARG A 285 15.15 1.32 -9.84
N ALA A 286 15.36 0.22 -10.57
CA ALA A 286 16.13 0.21 -11.82
C ALA A 286 15.49 1.09 -12.93
N ARG A 287 14.16 1.21 -12.94
CA ARG A 287 13.39 2.11 -13.84
C ARG A 287 13.30 3.55 -13.31
N LYS A 288 13.90 3.87 -12.16
CA LYS A 288 13.82 5.17 -11.45
C LYS A 288 12.39 5.59 -11.07
N ILE A 289 11.53 4.62 -10.81
CA ILE A 289 10.18 4.86 -10.26
C ILE A 289 10.35 5.12 -8.74
N PRO A 290 9.76 6.18 -8.16
CA PRO A 290 9.76 6.40 -6.72
C PRO A 290 9.17 5.18 -5.99
N TYR A 291 9.85 4.69 -4.95
CA TYR A 291 9.39 3.51 -4.22
C TYR A 291 9.46 3.67 -2.70
N LEU A 292 8.69 2.84 -2.01
CA LEU A 292 8.83 2.54 -0.59
C LEU A 292 8.91 1.03 -0.38
N PHE A 293 9.91 0.61 0.37
CA PHE A 293 10.08 -0.77 0.83
C PHE A 293 9.86 -0.84 2.34
N PHE A 294 8.81 -1.53 2.79
CA PHE A 294 8.47 -1.73 4.20
C PHE A 294 8.90 -3.13 4.66
N SER A 295 9.78 -3.21 5.66
CA SER A 295 10.16 -4.50 6.25
C SER A 295 10.55 -4.37 7.72
N THR A 296 10.41 -5.44 8.50
CA THR A 296 10.93 -5.52 9.87
C THR A 296 12.30 -6.18 9.98
N GLY A 297 12.80 -6.76 8.87
CA GLY A 297 14.14 -7.34 8.74
C GLY A 297 14.26 -8.78 9.25
N GLU A 298 15.37 -9.42 8.91
CA GLU A 298 15.62 -10.84 9.19
C GLU A 298 15.51 -11.18 10.68
N ASN A 299 14.89 -12.32 10.96
CA ASN A 299 14.48 -12.74 12.29
C ASN A 299 14.69 -14.26 12.48
N PRO A 300 14.61 -14.80 13.71
CA PRO A 300 14.93 -16.20 13.98
C PRO A 300 14.07 -17.25 13.25
N HIS A 301 12.96 -16.85 12.62
CA HIS A 301 12.06 -17.71 11.87
C HIS A 301 12.25 -17.58 10.35
N TYR A 302 12.97 -16.57 9.86
CA TYR A 302 13.19 -16.32 8.42
C TYR A 302 13.78 -17.54 7.69
N HIS A 303 13.15 -17.94 6.58
CA HIS A 303 13.44 -19.17 5.86
C HIS A 303 13.47 -20.45 6.75
N ARG A 304 12.58 -20.57 7.75
CA ARG A 304 12.46 -21.75 8.63
C ARG A 304 11.07 -22.39 8.64
N PRO A 305 10.98 -23.71 8.94
CA PRO A 305 9.72 -24.39 9.25
C PRO A 305 8.93 -23.78 10.41
N SER A 306 9.59 -22.98 11.25
CA SER A 306 9.01 -22.29 12.40
C SER A 306 8.39 -20.94 12.08
N ASP A 307 8.41 -20.46 10.83
CA ASP A 307 7.67 -19.24 10.47
C ASP A 307 6.18 -19.52 10.32
N THR A 308 5.50 -19.57 11.47
CA THR A 308 4.11 -20.01 11.61
C THR A 308 3.17 -18.88 12.02
N ALA A 309 1.88 -19.00 11.68
CA ALA A 309 0.90 -17.94 11.91
C ALA A 309 0.64 -17.63 13.40
N ASP A 310 0.96 -18.52 14.33
CA ASP A 310 0.85 -18.29 15.77
C ASP A 310 1.99 -17.42 16.33
N THR A 311 3.16 -17.39 15.68
CA THR A 311 4.35 -16.68 16.17
C THR A 311 4.46 -15.22 15.70
N ILE A 312 3.44 -14.67 15.03
CA ILE A 312 3.41 -13.31 14.45
C ILE A 312 2.93 -12.24 15.47
N ASN A 313 3.59 -11.08 15.48
CA ASN A 313 3.20 -9.89 16.25
C ASN A 313 2.08 -9.11 15.52
N TYR A 314 0.84 -9.59 15.65
CA TYR A 314 -0.32 -9.00 14.95
C TYR A 314 -0.62 -7.52 15.28
N PRO A 315 -0.49 -7.02 16.53
CA PRO A 315 -0.61 -5.58 16.79
C PRO A 315 0.38 -4.74 15.98
N LYS A 316 1.63 -5.19 15.83
CA LYS A 316 2.63 -4.54 14.98
C LYS A 316 2.27 -4.63 13.49
N LEU A 317 1.86 -5.81 13.03
CA LEU A 317 1.38 -6.02 11.65
C LEU A 317 0.23 -5.07 11.31
N GLU A 318 -0.72 -4.87 12.24
CA GLU A 318 -1.79 -3.88 12.10
C GLU A 318 -1.24 -2.46 12.05
N ALA A 319 -0.35 -2.08 12.98
CA ALA A 319 0.23 -0.74 13.01
C ALA A 319 0.95 -0.40 11.69
N ILE A 320 1.77 -1.32 11.15
CA ILE A 320 2.46 -1.16 9.87
C ILE A 320 1.46 -1.14 8.71
N SER A 321 0.48 -2.05 8.68
CA SER A 321 -0.57 -2.06 7.64
C SER A 321 -1.35 -0.75 7.59
N ARG A 322 -1.61 -0.14 8.76
CA ARG A 322 -2.28 1.16 8.89
C ARG A 322 -1.40 2.34 8.49
N VAL A 323 -0.07 2.26 8.65
CA VAL A 323 0.88 3.21 8.05
C VAL A 323 0.84 3.11 6.52
N ILE A 324 0.95 1.90 5.96
CA ILE A 324 0.94 1.67 4.51
C ILE A 324 -0.39 2.14 3.91
N TYR A 325 -1.54 1.76 4.51
CA TYR A 325 -2.86 2.29 4.13
C TYR A 325 -2.90 3.82 4.15
N GLY A 326 -2.36 4.45 5.20
CA GLY A 326 -2.27 5.91 5.31
C GLY A 326 -1.47 6.55 4.17
N VAL A 327 -0.32 5.97 3.81
CA VAL A 327 0.54 6.44 2.71
C VAL A 327 -0.10 6.20 1.34
N VAL A 328 -0.66 5.01 1.08
CA VAL A 328 -1.36 4.70 -0.18
C VAL A 328 -2.57 5.63 -0.36
N ARG A 329 -3.39 5.82 0.68
CA ARG A 329 -4.53 6.75 0.66
C ARG A 329 -4.07 8.19 0.45
N ARG A 330 -2.95 8.61 1.05
CA ARG A 330 -2.37 9.95 0.83
C ARG A 330 -1.89 10.12 -0.61
N ALA A 331 -1.19 9.14 -1.18
CA ALA A 331 -0.77 9.14 -2.57
C ALA A 331 -1.97 9.20 -3.52
N ALA A 332 -2.99 8.37 -3.29
CA ALA A 332 -4.20 8.31 -4.10
C ALA A 332 -5.02 9.61 -4.05
N SER A 333 -4.82 10.47 -3.05
CA SER A 333 -5.58 11.72 -2.82
C SER A 333 -4.76 13.01 -2.91
N ALA A 334 -3.45 12.97 -3.19
CA ALA A 334 -2.60 14.17 -3.27
C ALA A 334 -2.74 14.97 -4.57
N ASP A 335 -2.49 16.28 -4.54
CA ASP A 335 -2.53 17.13 -5.75
C ASP A 335 -1.30 16.96 -6.66
N ALA A 336 -0.22 16.40 -6.11
CA ALA A 336 0.96 15.93 -6.82
C ALA A 336 1.56 14.72 -6.08
N LEU A 337 2.22 13.83 -6.82
CA LEU A 337 3.06 12.77 -6.27
C LEU A 337 4.54 13.18 -6.27
N PRO A 338 5.37 12.67 -5.33
CA PRO A 338 6.81 12.84 -5.37
C PRO A 338 7.43 12.31 -6.66
N ASN A 339 8.45 13.01 -7.16
CA ASN A 339 9.27 12.57 -8.28
C ASN A 339 10.57 11.94 -7.78
N TRP A 340 11.23 11.16 -8.64
CA TRP A 340 12.55 10.60 -8.37
C TRP A 340 13.64 11.67 -8.32
N SER A 341 14.39 11.73 -7.22
CA SER A 341 15.62 12.50 -7.11
C SER A 341 16.81 11.69 -7.63
N PRO A 342 17.59 12.18 -8.61
CA PRO A 342 18.84 11.55 -9.02
C PRO A 342 19.94 11.66 -7.95
N GLU A 343 19.79 12.59 -7.00
CA GLU A 343 20.68 12.81 -5.87
C GLU A 343 20.02 12.24 -4.60
N PRO A 344 20.54 11.14 -4.01
CA PRO A 344 19.96 10.55 -2.81
C PRO A 344 20.18 11.44 -1.57
N ASP A 345 19.09 11.81 -0.89
CA ASP A 345 19.16 12.55 0.37
C ASP A 345 19.25 11.59 1.56
N HIS A 346 20.32 11.72 2.37
CA HIS A 346 20.60 10.85 3.50
C HIS A 346 20.58 11.64 4.82
N PRO A 347 19.44 11.68 5.53
CA PRO A 347 19.28 12.51 6.72
C PRO A 347 20.07 11.96 7.91
N VAL A 348 20.54 12.84 8.79
CA VAL A 348 21.21 12.46 10.06
C VAL A 348 20.33 11.56 10.95
N ALA A 349 19.00 11.56 10.73
CA ALA A 349 18.06 10.62 11.35
C ALA A 349 18.37 9.13 11.06
N GLU A 350 18.91 8.80 9.89
CA GLU A 350 19.36 7.44 9.53
C GLU A 350 20.38 6.90 10.56
N VAL A 351 21.31 7.77 10.98
CA VAL A 351 22.34 7.45 12.00
C VAL A 351 21.72 7.18 13.37
N ALA A 352 20.58 7.81 13.70
CA ALA A 352 19.87 7.55 14.95
C ALA A 352 19.19 6.17 14.94
N ILE A 353 18.68 5.72 13.79
CA ILE A 353 18.16 4.36 13.62
C ILE A 353 19.28 3.33 13.75
N LEU A 354 20.38 3.52 13.03
CA LEU A 354 21.56 2.64 13.11
C LEU A 354 22.12 2.57 14.54
N ARG A 355 22.25 3.71 15.24
CA ARG A 355 22.66 3.76 16.66
C ARG A 355 21.76 2.91 17.55
N ASP A 356 20.45 3.04 17.40
CA ASP A 356 19.48 2.37 18.28
C ASP A 356 19.41 0.86 18.01
N VAL A 357 19.44 0.44 16.74
CA VAL A 357 19.57 -0.99 16.37
C VAL A 357 20.86 -1.57 16.95
N LEU A 358 22.00 -0.89 16.80
CA LEU A 358 23.28 -1.38 17.31
C LEU A 358 23.33 -1.49 18.85
N ARG A 359 22.62 -0.62 19.57
CA ARG A 359 22.43 -0.75 21.03
C ARG A 359 21.60 -1.98 21.36
N THR A 360 20.39 -2.10 20.80
CA THR A 360 19.49 -3.23 21.07
C THR A 360 20.13 -4.58 20.77
N LEU A 361 20.87 -4.70 19.67
CA LEU A 361 21.62 -5.92 19.33
C LEU A 361 22.81 -6.17 20.29
N LEU A 362 23.50 -5.13 20.76
CA LEU A 362 24.58 -5.28 21.77
C LEU A 362 24.04 -5.65 23.16
N ASP A 363 22.85 -5.21 23.51
CA ASP A 363 22.21 -5.57 24.78
C ASP A 363 21.77 -7.05 24.76
N HIS A 364 21.21 -7.52 23.64
CA HIS A 364 20.79 -8.91 23.43
C HIS A 364 21.89 -9.86 22.88
N ARG A 365 23.14 -9.40 22.81
CA ARG A 365 24.31 -10.08 22.20
C ARG A 365 24.50 -11.55 22.56
N GLU A 366 24.08 -11.96 23.75
CA GLU A 366 24.28 -13.32 24.28
C GLU A 366 23.21 -14.29 23.75
N GLY A 367 21.94 -13.87 23.72
CA GLY A 367 20.87 -14.62 23.04
C GLY A 367 21.07 -14.67 21.52
N LEU A 368 21.58 -13.58 20.95
CA LEU A 368 21.95 -13.46 19.53
C LEU A 368 23.31 -14.08 19.18
N GLN A 369 24.03 -14.67 20.15
CA GLN A 369 25.34 -15.33 19.96
C GLN A 369 26.41 -14.49 19.24
N ILE A 370 26.36 -13.15 19.37
CA ILE A 370 27.18 -12.21 18.61
C ILE A 370 28.66 -12.37 18.97
N LYS A 371 29.46 -12.75 17.97
CA LYS A 371 30.91 -13.01 18.11
C LYS A 371 31.67 -11.79 18.65
N PRO A 372 32.71 -11.97 19.50
CA PRO A 372 33.42 -10.84 20.13
C PRO A 372 34.00 -9.79 19.16
N GLY A 373 34.48 -10.21 17.98
CA GLY A 373 34.94 -9.30 16.93
C GLY A 373 33.82 -8.42 16.36
N THR A 374 32.64 -8.99 16.15
CA THR A 374 31.43 -8.25 15.73
C THR A 374 31.00 -7.28 16.84
N GLN A 375 30.99 -7.70 18.11
CA GLN A 375 30.71 -6.78 19.23
C GLN A 375 31.69 -5.60 19.30
N PHE A 376 32.97 -5.82 19.02
CA PHE A 376 33.99 -4.75 18.97
C PHE A 376 33.70 -3.78 17.81
N LEU A 377 33.38 -4.28 16.62
CA LEU A 377 32.97 -3.46 15.48
C LEU A 377 31.72 -2.64 15.82
N MET A 378 30.67 -3.26 16.38
CA MET A 378 29.44 -2.58 16.82
C MET A 378 29.72 -1.45 17.82
N ARG A 379 30.56 -1.68 18.83
CA ARG A 379 30.95 -0.65 19.83
C ARG A 379 31.76 0.49 19.21
N ASN A 380 32.50 0.26 18.14
CA ASN A 380 33.21 1.31 17.40
C ASN A 380 32.25 2.11 16.52
N THR A 381 31.38 1.44 15.76
CA THR A 381 30.34 2.05 14.92
C THR A 381 29.38 2.89 15.77
N LEU A 382 28.99 2.40 16.95
CA LEU A 382 28.14 3.11 17.89
C LEU A 382 28.75 4.44 18.35
N ARG A 383 30.04 4.43 18.75
CA ARG A 383 30.75 5.67 19.15
C ARG A 383 30.86 6.67 18.00
N SER A 384 31.05 6.20 16.77
CA SER A 384 31.06 7.05 15.56
C SER A 384 29.68 7.66 15.29
N ALA A 385 28.62 6.85 15.37
CA ALA A 385 27.23 7.30 15.21
C ALA A 385 26.85 8.34 16.28
N GLU A 386 27.22 8.11 17.53
CA GLU A 386 27.02 9.07 18.63
C GLU A 386 27.77 10.39 18.43
N ALA A 387 28.98 10.37 17.86
CA ALA A 387 29.73 11.59 17.54
C ALA A 387 29.07 12.40 16.42
N VAL A 388 28.61 11.73 15.35
CA VAL A 388 27.85 12.34 14.24
C VAL A 388 26.55 12.98 14.77
N LEU A 389 25.80 12.24 15.59
CA LEU A 389 24.53 12.71 16.16
C LEU A 389 24.71 13.87 17.14
N LYS A 390 25.76 13.85 17.97
CA LYS A 390 26.11 14.97 18.86
C LYS A 390 26.46 16.26 18.10
N ARG A 391 27.00 16.13 16.89
CA ARG A 391 27.35 17.24 16.00
C ARG A 391 26.17 17.73 15.15
N GLY A 392 25.13 16.91 14.98
CA GLY A 392 23.94 17.24 14.18
C GLY A 392 24.16 17.27 12.66
N ALA A 393 25.33 16.84 12.17
CA ALA A 393 25.71 16.87 10.76
C ALA A 393 26.62 15.67 10.44
N MET A 394 26.48 15.08 9.25
CA MET A 394 27.21 13.89 8.78
C MET A 394 27.95 14.19 7.47
N THR A 395 29.21 13.80 7.35
CA THR A 395 29.93 13.81 6.07
C THR A 395 29.68 12.53 5.27
N SER A 396 29.84 12.59 3.95
CA SER A 396 29.73 11.42 3.06
C SER A 396 30.72 10.31 3.42
N THR A 397 31.93 10.67 3.87
CA THR A 397 32.94 9.72 4.38
C THR A 397 32.47 9.01 5.64
N GLU A 398 31.93 9.73 6.62
CA GLU A 398 31.38 9.13 7.84
C GLU A 398 30.18 8.23 7.53
N ARG A 399 29.27 8.64 6.64
CA ARG A 399 28.16 7.78 6.19
C ARG A 399 28.69 6.49 5.58
N SER A 400 29.66 6.57 4.65
CA SER A 400 30.25 5.40 4.00
C SER A 400 30.92 4.43 5.00
N VAL A 401 31.57 4.96 6.04
CA VAL A 401 32.16 4.13 7.12
C VAL A 401 31.08 3.47 7.98
N LEU A 402 30.04 4.22 8.38
CA LEU A 402 28.91 3.69 9.16
C LEU A 402 28.14 2.62 8.38
N LEU A 403 27.87 2.86 7.09
CA LEU A 403 27.14 1.97 6.18
C LEU A 403 27.88 0.65 5.98
N ARG A 404 29.18 0.70 5.66
CA ARG A 404 30.04 -0.50 5.52
C ARG A 404 30.10 -1.31 6.81
N ALA A 405 30.21 -0.63 7.95
CA ALA A 405 30.20 -1.32 9.24
C ALA A 405 28.84 -1.98 9.52
N ALA A 406 27.73 -1.30 9.22
CA ALA A 406 26.37 -1.87 9.35
C ALA A 406 26.16 -3.09 8.43
N GLN A 407 26.58 -3.02 7.16
CA GLN A 407 26.57 -4.15 6.22
C GLN A 407 27.32 -5.38 6.77
N ILE A 408 28.54 -5.18 7.28
CA ILE A 408 29.34 -6.25 7.89
C ILE A 408 28.69 -6.80 9.17
N ILE A 409 28.07 -5.94 9.98
CA ILE A 409 27.40 -6.33 11.23
C ILE A 409 26.15 -7.17 10.93
N MET A 410 25.31 -6.77 9.98
CA MET A 410 24.13 -7.55 9.58
C MET A 410 24.54 -8.95 9.12
N PHE A 411 25.42 -9.06 8.12
CA PHE A 411 25.96 -10.32 7.59
C PHE A 411 26.78 -11.16 8.60
N SER A 412 27.06 -10.62 9.79
CA SER A 412 27.74 -11.36 10.87
C SER A 412 26.77 -11.95 11.91
N ILE A 413 25.49 -11.60 11.85
CA ILE A 413 24.44 -11.93 12.84
C ILE A 413 23.26 -12.65 12.15
N PHE A 414 22.95 -12.23 10.92
CA PHE A 414 21.94 -12.80 10.02
C PHE A 414 22.69 -13.34 8.78
#